data_AF-A0AAD9YV06-F1
#
_entry.id   AF-A0AAD9YV06-F1
#
_cell.length_a   1.000
_cell.length_b   1.000
_cell.length_c   1.000
_cell.angle_alpha   90.00
_cell.angle_beta   90.00
_cell.angle_gamma   90.00
#
_symmetry.space_group_name_H-M   'P 1'
#
loop_
_entity.id
_entity.type
_entity.pdbx_description
1 polymer ?
#
loop_
_entity_poly.entity_id
_entity_poly.type
_entity_poly.pdbx_seq_one_letter_code
_entity_poly.pdbx_strand_id
1 'polypeptide(L)'
;MKLGISLFVAVIATSVSAAPHGWGSPNLDNIPRDMTLPLHQLPECYQRCFQSENNHYAGGDFNTISRRDFCEDKWAHARSWMKTFGLGCSLKECQDREDGHRMIRWYNSICMV
;
A
#
# COMPACT_ATOMS: atom_id res chain seq x y z
N MET A 1 -11.58 25.31 -53.71
CA MET A 1 -10.58 25.69 -52.69
C MET A 1 -10.97 25.04 -51.36
N LYS A 2 -9.95 24.69 -50.57
CA LYS A 2 -9.94 23.79 -49.39
C LYS A 2 -10.95 24.14 -48.29
N LEU A 3 -11.66 23.14 -47.77
CA LEU A 3 -12.15 23.12 -46.39
C LEU A 3 -11.40 21.99 -45.67
N GLY A 4 -10.31 22.37 -44.99
CA GLY A 4 -9.50 21.47 -44.20
C GLY A 4 -10.18 21.17 -42.87
N ILE A 5 -10.57 19.93 -42.66
CA ILE A 5 -11.03 19.44 -41.37
C ILE A 5 -9.78 19.15 -40.54
N SER A 6 -9.42 20.09 -39.65
CA SER A 6 -8.38 19.85 -38.64
C SER A 6 -8.99 19.02 -37.52
N LEU A 7 -8.76 17.71 -37.55
CA LEU A 7 -9.02 16.82 -36.41
C LEU A 7 -7.94 17.06 -35.35
N PHE A 8 -8.21 17.97 -34.42
CA PHE A 8 -7.47 18.03 -33.17
C PHE A 8 -7.95 16.89 -32.28
N VAL A 9 -7.18 15.79 -32.24
CA VAL A 9 -7.33 14.75 -31.24
C VAL A 9 -6.86 15.34 -29.91
N ALA A 10 -7.78 15.93 -29.16
CA ALA A 10 -7.56 16.29 -27.78
C ALA A 10 -7.39 15.00 -26.98
N VAL A 11 -6.14 14.65 -26.68
CA VAL A 11 -5.83 13.65 -25.67
C VAL A 11 -6.29 14.24 -24.34
N ILE A 12 -7.50 13.86 -23.93
CA ILE A 12 -7.95 14.09 -22.56
C ILE A 12 -7.06 13.20 -21.71
N ALA A 13 -5.98 13.80 -21.19
CA ALA A 13 -5.28 13.26 -20.05
C ALA A 13 -6.31 13.27 -18.90
N THR A 14 -7.03 12.17 -18.75
CA THR A 14 -7.78 11.89 -17.54
C THR A 14 -6.74 11.79 -16.43
N SER A 15 -6.47 12.92 -15.80
CA SER A 15 -5.87 12.94 -14.48
C SER A 15 -6.84 12.15 -13.62
N VAL A 16 -6.51 10.87 -13.40
CA VAL A 16 -7.15 10.06 -12.38
C VAL A 16 -6.75 10.73 -11.08
N SER A 17 -7.55 11.71 -10.66
CA SER A 17 -7.61 12.17 -9.29
C SER A 17 -8.12 10.98 -8.49
N ALA A 18 -7.19 10.12 -8.11
CA ALA A 18 -7.43 9.11 -7.10
C ALA A 18 -7.66 9.88 -5.79
N ALA A 19 -8.92 10.20 -5.51
CA ALA A 19 -9.32 10.63 -4.17
C ALA A 19 -8.75 9.61 -3.15
N PRO A 20 -8.17 10.07 -2.03
CA PRO A 20 -7.36 9.23 -1.15
C PRO A 20 -8.28 8.37 -0.28
N HIS A 21 -8.81 7.30 -0.85
CA HIS A 21 -9.48 6.26 -0.08
C HIS A 21 -8.46 5.18 0.29
N GLY A 22 -7.98 5.26 1.53
CA GLY A 22 -7.56 4.10 2.32
C GLY A 22 -6.13 4.08 2.86
N TRP A 23 -5.24 4.92 2.38
CA TRP A 23 -3.85 5.03 2.85
C TRP A 23 -3.54 6.52 2.81
N GLY A 24 -3.40 7.16 3.97
CA GLY A 24 -3.10 8.60 4.04
C GLY A 24 -1.76 8.92 3.38
N SER A 25 -1.46 10.21 3.17
CA SER A 25 -0.15 10.66 2.72
C SER A 25 0.79 10.76 3.92
N PRO A 26 1.74 9.84 4.10
CA PRO A 26 2.65 9.85 5.25
C PRO A 26 3.60 11.06 5.18
N ASN A 27 3.96 11.64 6.33
CA ASN A 27 5.08 12.57 6.38
C ASN A 27 6.39 11.78 6.43
N LEU A 28 6.97 11.53 5.26
CA LEU A 28 8.15 10.68 5.13
C LEU A 28 9.38 11.23 5.87
N ASP A 29 9.43 12.52 6.18
CA ASP A 29 10.53 13.13 6.93
C ASP A 29 10.57 12.69 8.40
N ASN A 30 9.43 12.27 8.94
CA ASN A 30 9.31 11.73 10.28
C ASN A 30 9.61 10.22 10.36
N ILE A 31 9.90 9.58 9.22
CA ILE A 31 10.10 8.13 9.14
C ILE A 31 11.59 7.81 8.92
N PRO A 32 12.26 7.24 9.94
CA PRO A 32 13.62 6.69 9.82
C PRO A 32 13.78 5.75 8.63
N ARG A 33 14.88 5.91 7.88
CA ARG A 33 15.22 5.12 6.68
C ARG A 33 15.86 3.76 7.01
N ASP A 34 16.39 3.61 8.22
CA ASP A 34 17.18 2.47 8.67
C ASP A 34 16.37 1.43 9.47
N MET A 35 15.08 1.71 9.73
CA MET A 35 14.21 0.79 10.45
C MET A 35 13.42 -0.06 9.47
N THR A 36 13.40 -1.38 9.70
CA THR A 36 12.52 -2.32 9.00
C THR A 36 11.09 -2.26 9.56
N LEU A 37 10.17 -2.99 8.94
CA LEU A 37 8.80 -3.10 9.44
C LEU A 37 8.77 -3.84 10.79
N PRO A 38 8.13 -3.27 11.84
CA PRO A 38 7.99 -3.95 13.11
C PRO A 38 6.83 -4.96 13.04
N LEU A 39 6.98 -6.00 12.20
CA LEU A 39 5.93 -7.00 11.94
C LEU A 39 5.49 -7.72 13.23
N HIS A 40 6.38 -7.89 14.20
CA HIS A 40 6.08 -8.49 15.50
C HIS A 40 4.99 -7.75 16.29
N GLN A 41 4.67 -6.49 15.94
CA GLN A 41 3.61 -5.70 16.58
C GLN A 41 2.23 -5.93 15.95
N LEU A 42 2.17 -6.57 14.78
CA LEU A 42 0.90 -6.95 14.16
C LEU A 42 0.25 -8.12 14.90
N PRO A 43 -1.08 -8.29 14.78
CA PRO A 43 -1.71 -9.55 15.14
C PRO A 43 -1.07 -10.73 14.41
N GLU A 44 -0.96 -11.88 15.08
CA GLU A 44 -0.28 -13.06 14.52
C GLU A 44 -0.84 -13.49 13.16
N CYS A 45 -2.16 -13.35 12.93
CA CYS A 45 -2.76 -13.69 11.64
C CYS A 45 -2.24 -12.80 10.50
N TYR A 46 -2.03 -11.51 10.74
CA TYR A 46 -1.45 -10.59 9.77
C TYR A 46 0.05 -10.85 9.60
N GLN A 47 0.77 -11.17 10.68
CA GLN A 47 2.16 -11.61 10.55
C GLN A 47 2.27 -12.80 9.59
N ARG A 48 1.40 -13.81 9.74
CA ARG A 48 1.34 -14.95 8.81
C ARG A 48 1.07 -14.51 7.38
N CYS A 49 0.12 -13.61 7.14
CA CYS A 49 -0.17 -13.12 5.80
C CYS A 49 0.99 -12.37 5.14
N PHE A 50 1.67 -11.50 5.88
CA PHE A 50 2.86 -10.81 5.38
C PHE A 50 3.96 -11.79 4.99
N GLN A 51 4.11 -12.92 5.70
CA GLN A 51 5.11 -13.94 5.37
C GLN A 51 4.65 -14.87 4.24
N SER A 52 3.42 -15.37 4.26
CA SER A 52 2.92 -16.36 3.29
C SER A 52 2.77 -15.78 1.89
N GLU A 53 2.42 -14.49 1.79
CA GLU A 53 2.20 -13.80 0.52
C GLU A 53 3.36 -12.86 0.16
N ASN A 54 4.51 -12.95 0.84
CA ASN A 54 5.65 -12.06 0.63
C ASN A 54 6.20 -12.13 -0.81
N ASN A 55 6.20 -13.33 -1.41
CA ASN A 55 6.62 -13.56 -2.79
C ASN A 55 5.75 -12.81 -3.83
N HIS A 56 4.58 -12.34 -3.44
CA HIS A 56 3.70 -11.53 -4.28
C HIS A 56 3.90 -10.02 -4.11
N TYR A 57 4.75 -9.60 -3.16
CA TYR A 57 5.03 -8.19 -2.94
C TYR A 57 6.10 -7.68 -3.91
N ALA A 58 5.68 -6.85 -4.87
CA ALA A 58 6.59 -6.31 -5.88
C ALA A 58 7.55 -5.23 -5.34
N GLY A 59 7.33 -4.73 -4.12
CA GLY A 59 8.18 -3.72 -3.48
C GLY A 59 9.41 -4.29 -2.78
N GLY A 60 9.64 -5.61 -2.83
CA GLY A 60 10.78 -6.28 -2.21
C GLY A 60 10.35 -7.35 -1.20
N ASP A 61 11.03 -7.41 -0.06
CA ASP A 61 10.76 -8.37 1.01
C ASP A 61 10.33 -7.63 2.28
N PHE A 62 9.17 -7.96 2.84
CA PHE A 62 8.67 -7.32 4.07
C PHE A 62 9.57 -7.47 5.30
N ASN A 63 10.46 -8.46 5.31
CA ASN A 63 11.43 -8.67 6.40
C ASN A 63 12.62 -7.72 6.33
N THR A 64 12.91 -7.14 5.16
CA THR A 64 14.12 -6.33 4.94
C THR A 64 13.83 -4.93 4.38
N ILE A 65 12.65 -4.70 3.82
CA ILE A 65 12.25 -3.39 3.32
C ILE A 65 12.30 -2.35 4.43
N SER A 66 12.82 -1.16 4.11
CA SER A 66 12.75 -0.04 5.04
C SER A 66 11.29 0.36 5.27
N ARG A 67 10.98 0.76 6.50
CA ARG A 67 9.68 1.31 6.85
C ARG A 67 9.33 2.51 5.97
N ARG A 68 10.32 3.36 5.65
CA ARG A 68 10.10 4.51 4.77
C ARG A 68 9.66 4.09 3.38
N ASP A 69 10.32 3.11 2.76
CA ASP A 69 9.96 2.67 1.40
C ASP A 69 8.58 2.00 1.36
N PHE A 70 8.25 1.22 2.40
CA PHE A 70 6.91 0.65 2.55
C PHE A 70 5.83 1.74 2.69
N CYS A 71 6.07 2.77 3.52
CA CYS A 71 5.12 3.86 3.73
C CYS A 71 5.03 4.80 2.53
N GLU A 72 6.15 5.10 1.86
CA GLU A 72 6.16 5.84 0.60
C GLU A 72 5.30 5.15 -0.46
N ASP A 73 5.24 3.81 -0.40
CA ASP A 73 4.41 2.97 -1.27
C ASP A 73 4.63 3.34 -2.75
N LYS A 74 5.89 3.48 -3.13
CA LYS A 74 6.26 3.87 -4.49
C LYS A 74 5.65 2.88 -5.48
N TRP A 75 4.99 3.39 -6.51
CA TRP A 75 4.24 2.61 -7.49
C TRP A 75 3.06 1.81 -6.92
N ALA A 76 2.60 2.14 -5.71
CA ALA A 76 1.47 1.50 -5.05
C ALA A 76 1.65 -0.01 -4.81
N HIS A 77 2.88 -0.49 -4.60
CA HIS A 77 3.16 -1.91 -4.36
C HIS A 77 2.47 -2.45 -3.10
N ALA A 78 2.57 -1.73 -1.98
CA ALA A 78 1.98 -2.14 -0.70
C ALA A 78 0.45 -2.04 -0.77
N ARG A 79 -0.08 -0.96 -1.35
CA ARG A 79 -1.53 -0.82 -1.57
C ARG A 79 -2.08 -1.90 -2.49
N SER A 80 -1.39 -2.21 -3.59
CA SER A 80 -1.81 -3.26 -4.53
C SER A 80 -1.81 -4.62 -3.84
N TRP A 81 -0.69 -4.96 -3.18
CA TRP A 81 -0.56 -6.21 -2.43
C TRP A 81 -1.63 -6.37 -1.35
N MET A 82 -1.90 -5.31 -0.58
CA MET A 82 -2.92 -5.36 0.48
C MET A 82 -4.32 -5.60 -0.09
N LYS A 83 -4.65 -5.02 -1.24
CA LYS A 83 -5.98 -5.18 -1.87
C LYS A 83 -6.21 -6.57 -2.46
N THR A 84 -5.15 -7.29 -2.79
CA THR A 84 -5.24 -8.60 -3.45
C THR A 84 -4.83 -9.71 -2.50
N PHE A 85 -3.52 -9.88 -2.28
CA PHE A 85 -2.95 -10.99 -1.52
C PHE A 85 -3.16 -10.81 -0.02
N GLY A 86 -2.90 -9.61 0.50
CA GLY A 86 -3.13 -9.29 1.92
C GLY A 86 -4.59 -9.45 2.32
N LEU A 87 -5.52 -8.92 1.52
CA LEU A 87 -6.97 -9.06 1.75
C LEU A 87 -7.39 -10.53 1.68
N GLY A 88 -7.00 -11.24 0.63
CA GLY A 88 -7.34 -12.66 0.44
C GLY A 88 -6.87 -13.52 1.62
N CYS A 89 -5.62 -13.34 2.06
CA CYS A 89 -5.10 -14.04 3.22
C CYS A 89 -5.82 -13.63 4.51
N SER A 90 -6.02 -12.31 4.75
CA SER A 90 -6.67 -11.85 5.99
C SER A 90 -8.11 -12.34 6.14
N LEU A 91 -8.88 -12.45 5.06
CA LEU A 91 -10.23 -13.01 5.10
C LEU A 91 -10.25 -14.49 5.51
N LYS A 92 -9.15 -15.22 5.27
CA LYS A 92 -9.00 -16.63 5.64
C LYS A 92 -8.43 -16.80 7.05
N GLU A 93 -7.39 -16.03 7.38
CA GLU A 93 -6.55 -16.23 8.57
C GLU A 93 -6.93 -15.31 9.75
N CYS A 94 -7.53 -14.15 9.49
CA CYS A 94 -7.89 -13.13 10.49
C CYS A 94 -9.42 -13.04 10.66
N GLN A 95 -9.99 -13.98 11.43
CA GLN A 95 -11.45 -14.06 11.63
C GLN A 95 -11.97 -13.06 12.66
N ASP A 96 -11.12 -12.56 13.55
CA ASP A 96 -11.49 -11.53 14.51
C ASP A 96 -11.46 -10.15 13.86
N ARG A 97 -12.60 -9.44 13.90
CA ARG A 97 -12.70 -8.07 13.41
C ARG A 97 -11.70 -7.13 14.09
N GLU A 98 -11.35 -7.39 15.35
CA GLU A 98 -10.38 -6.58 16.08
C GLU A 98 -8.96 -6.71 15.51
N ASP A 99 -8.62 -7.81 14.83
CA ASP A 99 -7.36 -7.94 14.12
C ASP A 99 -7.22 -6.90 13.02
N GLY A 100 -8.30 -6.69 12.24
CA GLY A 100 -8.33 -5.65 11.21
C GLY A 100 -8.15 -4.25 11.78
N HIS A 101 -8.79 -3.96 12.92
CA HIS A 101 -8.60 -2.69 13.63
C HIS A 101 -7.17 -2.53 14.16
N ARG A 102 -6.56 -3.59 14.69
CA ARG A 102 -5.15 -3.58 15.12
C ARG A 102 -4.19 -3.37 13.95
N MET A 103 -4.42 -3.99 12.81
CA MET A 103 -3.62 -3.79 11.60
C MET A 103 -3.68 -2.33 11.12
N ILE A 104 -4.87 -1.72 11.09
CA ILE A 104 -5.04 -0.31 10.70
C ILE A 104 -4.31 0.61 11.69
N ARG A 105 -4.44 0.36 13.00
CA ARG A 105 -3.72 1.13 14.03
C ARG A 105 -2.20 0.98 13.90
N TRP A 106 -1.72 -0.22 13.63
CA TRP A 106 -0.31 -0.48 13.37
C TRP A 106 0.17 0.31 12.15
N TYR A 107 -0.52 0.24 11.01
CA TYR A 107 -0.17 0.99 9.80
C TYR A 107 -0.08 2.49 10.08
N ASN A 108 -1.08 3.04 10.78
CA ASN A 108 -1.08 4.45 11.16
C ASN A 108 0.10 4.80 12.08
N SER A 109 0.45 3.94 13.03
CA SER A 109 1.58 4.19 13.94
C SER A 109 2.96 4.16 13.27
N ILE A 110 3.10 3.49 12.13
CA ILE A 110 4.37 3.38 11.43
C ILE A 110 4.50 4.32 10.23
N CYS A 111 3.37 4.71 9.61
CA CYS A 111 3.35 5.53 8.41
C CYS A 111 2.72 6.91 8.62
N MET A 112 1.77 7.07 9.54
CA MET A 112 1.01 8.33 9.70
C MET A 112 1.50 9.14 10.90
N VAL A 113 2.83 9.31 11.01
CA VAL A 113 3.55 9.97 12.12
C VAL A 113 3.99 11.40 11.80
#